data_AF-A0A7C5CSC0-F1
#
_entry.id   AF-A0A7C5CSC0-F1
#
_cell.length_a   1.000
_cell.length_b   1.000
_cell.length_c   1.000
_cell.angle_alpha   90.00
_cell.angle_beta   90.00
_cell.angle_gamma   90.00
#
_symmetry.space_group_name_H-M   'P 1'
#
loop_
_entity.id
_entity.type
_entity.pdbx_description
1 polymer ?
#
loop_
_entity_poly.entity_id
_entity_poly.type
_entity_poly.pdbx_seq_one_letter_code
_entity_poly.pdbx_strand_id
1 'polypeptide(L)'
;MTNRAVLILAFGGPRSLEEVEPFIKRVLKGREVPEAVIEGAKKRYAAIGGSSPLLAITEEQAELLEEGLKKRGEDVKVYMAMLNWHPSIEET
;
A
#
# COMPACT_ATOMS: atom_id res chain seq x y z
N MET A 1 21.12 -12.09 17.53
CA MET A 1 20.11 -11.49 16.64
C MET A 1 18.94 -11.06 17.51
N THR A 2 18.47 -9.83 17.36
CA THR A 2 17.25 -9.36 18.02
C THR A 2 16.03 -9.97 17.31
N ASN A 3 15.11 -10.58 18.06
CA ASN A 3 13.84 -11.11 17.54
C ASN A 3 12.80 -10.00 17.29
N ARG A 4 13.26 -8.84 16.79
CA ARG A 4 12.43 -7.65 16.60
C ARG A 4 12.48 -7.24 15.14
N ALA A 5 11.31 -6.90 14.62
CA ALA A 5 11.13 -6.31 13.31
C ALA A 5 10.13 -5.16 13.42
N VAL A 6 10.15 -4.26 12.44
CA VAL A 6 9.14 -3.23 12.27
C VAL A 6 8.26 -3.62 11.08
N LEU A 7 6.95 -3.56 11.25
CA LEU A 7 5.99 -3.70 10.15
C LEU A 7 5.28 -2.36 9.95
N ILE A 8 5.50 -1.74 8.80
CA ILE A 8 4.76 -0.56 8.37
C ILE A 8 3.43 -1.02 7.77
N LEU A 9 2.32 -0.55 8.35
CA LEU A 9 1.00 -0.76 7.79
C LEU A 9 0.56 0.49 7.03
N ALA A 10 0.19 0.31 5.78
CA ALA A 10 -0.37 1.36 4.93
C ALA A 10 -1.70 0.92 4.32
N PHE A 11 -2.46 1.87 3.77
CA PHE A 11 -3.80 1.59 3.25
C PHE A 11 -3.78 0.69 2.00
N GLY A 12 -2.73 0.82 1.17
CA GLY A 12 -2.65 0.24 -0.17
C GLY A 12 -3.33 1.11 -1.23
N GLY A 13 -3.04 0.82 -2.50
CA GLY A 13 -3.64 1.53 -3.62
C GLY A 13 -3.35 0.84 -4.96
N PRO A 14 -4.17 1.09 -5.98
CA PRO A 14 -4.02 0.47 -7.29
C PRO A 14 -2.76 0.99 -7.99
N ARG A 15 -2.05 0.10 -8.69
CA ARG A 15 -0.84 0.40 -9.48
C ARG A 15 -1.15 0.74 -10.93
N SER A 16 -2.40 0.57 -11.34
CA SER A 16 -2.89 0.95 -12.67
C SER A 16 -4.40 1.22 -12.62
N LEU A 17 -4.96 1.75 -13.72
CA LEU A 17 -6.40 2.02 -13.83
C LEU A 17 -7.24 0.75 -13.79
N GLU A 18 -6.70 -0.37 -14.28
CA GLU A 18 -7.32 -1.70 -14.28
C GLU A 18 -7.45 -2.25 -12.85
N GLU A 19 -6.52 -1.90 -11.96
CA GLU A 19 -6.55 -2.32 -10.55
C GLU A 19 -7.56 -1.52 -9.70
N VAL A 20 -8.10 -0.40 -10.19
CA VAL A 20 -8.98 0.50 -9.40
C VAL A 20 -10.25 -0.18 -8.93
N GLU A 21 -10.94 -0.89 -9.82
CA GLU A 21 -12.21 -1.55 -9.48
C GLU A 21 -12.01 -2.71 -8.49
N PRO A 22 -11.07 -3.67 -8.73
CA PRO A 22 -10.72 -4.68 -7.74
C PRO A 22 -10.32 -4.08 -6.39
N PHE A 23 -9.55 -2.99 -6.38
CA PHE A 23 -9.16 -2.28 -5.16
C PHE A 23 -10.36 -1.72 -4.40
N ILE A 24 -11.28 -1.01 -5.07
CA ILE A 24 -12.49 -0.47 -4.42
C ILE A 24 -13.37 -1.60 -3.86
N LYS A 25 -13.55 -2.68 -4.63
CA LYS A 25 -14.30 -3.86 -4.18
C LYS A 25 -13.67 -4.50 -2.93
N ARG A 26 -12.34 -4.54 -2.86
CA ARG A 26 -11.60 -5.03 -1.68
C ARG A 26 -11.79 -4.11 -0.47
N VAL A 27 -11.61 -2.79 -0.64
CA VAL A 27 -11.85 -1.79 0.42
C VAL A 27 -13.26 -1.89 0.99
N LEU A 28 -14.26 -2.09 0.13
CA LEU A 28 -15.66 -2.20 0.51
C LEU A 28 -16.09 -3.60 0.93
N LYS A 29 -15.13 -4.54 1.06
CA LYS A 29 -15.34 -5.94 1.49
C LYS A 29 -16.47 -6.64 0.70
N GLY A 30 -16.51 -6.41 -0.61
CA GLY A 30 -17.48 -7.04 -1.51
C GLY A 30 -18.90 -6.52 -1.44
N ARG A 31 -19.17 -5.41 -0.74
CA ARG A 31 -20.47 -4.72 -0.83
C ARG A 31 -20.71 -4.25 -2.26
N GLU A 32 -21.99 -4.18 -2.65
CA GLU A 32 -22.37 -3.61 -3.95
C GLU A 32 -21.86 -2.18 -4.09
N VAL A 33 -21.20 -1.90 -5.21
CA VAL A 33 -20.62 -0.59 -5.52
C VAL A 33 -21.30 -0.09 -6.79
N PRO A 34 -21.99 1.06 -6.76
CA PRO A 34 -22.55 1.64 -7.97
C PRO A 34 -21.46 1.92 -9.00
N GLU A 35 -21.74 1.66 -10.28
CA GLU A 35 -20.78 1.84 -11.38
C GLU A 35 -20.23 3.28 -11.43
N ALA A 36 -21.07 4.28 -11.14
CA ALA A 36 -20.66 5.68 -11.09
C ALA A 36 -19.54 5.96 -10.07
N VAL A 37 -19.47 5.19 -8.98
CA VAL A 37 -18.40 5.31 -7.97
C VAL A 37 -17.07 4.78 -8.52
N ILE A 38 -17.12 3.65 -9.22
CA ILE A 38 -15.94 3.03 -9.87
C ILE A 38 -15.40 3.97 -10.95
N GLU A 39 -16.27 4.46 -11.83
CA GLU A 39 -15.89 5.38 -12.90
C GLU A 39 -15.37 6.72 -12.36
N GLY A 40 -15.99 7.23 -11.29
CA GLY A 40 -15.49 8.41 -10.58
C GLY A 40 -14.09 8.18 -9.98
N ALA A 41 -13.83 6.98 -9.46
CA ALA A 41 -12.51 6.61 -8.94
C ALA A 41 -11.45 6.48 -10.04
N LYS A 42 -11.77 5.81 -11.16
CA LYS A 42 -10.88 5.70 -12.32
C LYS A 42 -10.50 7.07 -12.85
N LYS A 43 -11.45 8.00 -12.96
CA LYS A 43 -11.17 9.40 -13.37
C LYS A 43 -10.21 10.12 -12.42
N ARG A 44 -10.36 9.94 -11.11
CA ARG A 44 -9.44 10.53 -10.11
C ARG A 44 -8.03 9.95 -10.22
N TYR A 45 -7.90 8.63 -10.37
CA TYR A 45 -6.58 8.01 -10.57
C TYR A 45 -5.95 8.39 -11.91
N ALA A 46 -6.74 8.50 -12.98
CA ALA A 46 -6.24 8.96 -14.28
C ALA A 46 -5.69 10.39 -14.20
N ALA A 47 -6.36 11.27 -13.45
CA ALA A 47 -5.93 12.66 -13.27
C ALA A 47 -4.59 12.81 -12.53
N ILE A 48 -4.13 11.78 -11.80
CA ILE A 48 -2.85 11.78 -11.07
C ILE A 48 -1.77 10.91 -11.74
N GLY A 49 -2.00 10.45 -12.98
CA GLY A 49 -1.02 9.65 -13.73
C GLY A 49 -1.35 8.16 -13.86
N GLY A 50 -2.54 7.74 -13.46
CA GLY A 50 -3.07 6.39 -13.71
C GLY A 50 -2.83 5.37 -12.59
N SER A 51 -2.16 5.75 -11.52
CA SER A 51 -1.85 4.87 -10.39
C SER A 51 -1.80 5.64 -9.07
N SER A 52 -1.84 4.92 -7.95
CA SER A 52 -1.58 5.46 -6.63
C SER A 52 -0.07 5.56 -6.39
N PRO A 53 0.47 6.73 -6.00
CA PRO A 53 1.87 6.85 -5.60
C PRO A 53 2.14 6.22 -4.23
N LEU A 54 1.10 5.82 -3.50
CA LEU A 54 1.21 5.39 -2.10
C LEU A 54 2.14 4.19 -1.91
N LEU A 55 2.11 3.21 -2.82
CA LEU A 55 2.95 2.02 -2.70
C LEU A 55 4.43 2.38 -2.74
N ALA A 56 4.85 3.10 -3.79
CA ALA A 56 6.24 3.54 -3.96
C ALA A 56 6.71 4.42 -2.80
N ILE A 57 5.86 5.31 -2.30
CA ILE A 57 6.19 6.14 -1.13
C ILE A 57 6.34 5.29 0.13
N THR A 58 5.51 4.25 0.31
CA THR A 58 5.60 3.36 1.48
C THR A 58 6.87 2.48 1.42
N GLU A 59 7.24 2.03 0.23
CA GLU A 59 8.51 1.32 -0.03
C GLU A 59 9.69 2.20 0.36
N GLU A 60 9.74 3.44 -0.13
CA GLU A 60 10.78 4.41 0.22
C GLU A 60 10.83 4.69 1.73
N GLN A 61 9.68 4.83 2.37
CA GLN A 61 9.59 5.00 3.83
C GLN A 61 10.18 3.80 4.59
N ALA A 62 9.91 2.57 4.14
CA ALA A 62 10.42 1.35 4.77
C ALA A 62 11.95 1.27 4.65
N GLU A 63 12.49 1.55 3.47
CA GLU A 63 13.94 1.58 3.21
C GLU A 63 14.64 2.64 4.07
N LEU A 64 14.14 3.88 4.04
CA LEU A 64 14.71 4.99 4.82
C LEU A 64 14.64 4.74 6.33
N LEU A 65 13.57 4.09 6.80
CA LEU A 65 13.43 3.71 8.20
C LEU A 65 14.45 2.64 8.59
N GLU A 66 14.61 1.59 7.77
CA GLU A 66 15.59 0.52 8.01
C GLU A 66 17.01 1.08 8.08
N GLU A 67 17.39 1.93 7.13
CA GLU A 67 18.67 2.62 7.14
C GLU A 67 18.85 3.52 8.37
N GLY A 68 17.80 4.26 8.73
CA GLY A 68 17.81 5.18 9.87
C GLY A 68 18.00 4.45 11.20
N LEU A 69 17.38 3.28 11.35
CA LEU A 69 17.53 2.41 12.53
C LEU A 69 18.94 1.81 12.59
N LYS A 70 19.44 1.31 11.44
CA LYS A 70 20.81 0.78 11.35
C LYS A 70 21.87 1.81 11.73
N LYS A 71 21.72 3.05 11.27
CA LYS A 71 22.61 4.18 11.63
C LYS A 71 22.59 4.50 13.14
N ARG A 72 21.53 4.13 13.85
CA ARG A 72 21.37 4.29 15.31
C ARG A 72 21.84 3.07 16.11
N GLY A 73 22.39 2.04 15.44
CA GLY A 73 22.85 0.80 16.08
C GLY A 73 21.73 -0.23 16.30
N GLU A 74 20.54 -0.01 15.73
CA GLU A 74 19.42 -0.96 15.78
C GLU A 74 19.38 -1.75 14.46
N ASP A 75 19.90 -2.98 14.49
CA ASP A 75 19.87 -3.90 13.35
C ASP A 75 18.54 -4.68 13.34
N VAL A 76 17.48 -4.01 12.89
CA VAL A 76 16.12 -4.54 12.81
C VAL A 76 15.60 -4.48 11.38
N LYS A 77 14.96 -5.57 10.94
CA LYS A 77 14.34 -5.62 9.61
C LYS A 77 13.06 -4.78 9.60
N VAL A 78 12.87 -4.00 8.55
CA VAL A 78 11.62 -3.29 8.29
C VAL A 78 10.89 -3.97 7.14
N TYR A 79 9.61 -4.26 7.38
CA TYR A 79 8.67 -4.82 6.42
C TYR A 79 7.54 -3.81 6.17
N MET A 80 6.80 -3.99 5.08
CA MET A 80 5.58 -3.22 4.83
C MET A 80 4.45 -4.15 4.40
N ALA A 81 3.22 -3.79 4.78
CA ALA A 81 2.00 -4.47 4.35
C ALA A 81 0.86 -3.47 4.11
N MET A 82 -0.04 -3.86 3.22
CA MET A 82 -1.16 -3.05 2.75
C MET A 82 -2.48 -3.63 3.26
N LEU A 83 -3.29 -2.81 3.91
CA LEU A 83 -4.59 -3.21 4.47
C LEU A 83 -5.56 -3.68 3.38
N ASN A 84 -5.60 -2.96 2.25
CA ASN A 84 -6.57 -3.19 1.19
C ASN A 84 -5.93 -3.55 -0.14
N TRP A 85 -4.63 -3.83 -0.17
CA TRP A 85 -3.92 -4.17 -1.40
C TRP A 85 -2.75 -5.11 -1.12
N HIS A 86 -1.80 -5.19 -2.05
CA HIS A 86 -0.63 -6.06 -1.97
C HIS A 86 0.68 -5.25 -1.77
N PRO A 87 1.67 -5.78 -1.04
CA PRO A 87 1.63 -7.05 -0.28
C PRO A 87 0.67 -6.96 0.91
N SER A 88 -0.13 -7.99 1.18
CA SER A 88 -1.06 -8.02 2.32
C SER A 88 -0.33 -8.35 3.62
N ILE A 89 -1.02 -8.17 4.76
CA ILE A 89 -0.47 -8.51 6.07
C ILE A 89 -0.13 -10.00 6.16
N GLU A 90 -0.94 -10.86 5.57
CA GLU A 90 -0.73 -12.32 5.56
C GLU A 90 0.39 -12.76 4.61
N GLU A 91 0.69 -11.96 3.58
CA GLU A 91 1.80 -12.19 2.64
C GLU A 91 3.15 -11.74 3.19
N THR A 92 3.15 -10.94 4.27
CA THR A 92 4.33 -10.26 4.84
C THR A 92 4.78 -10.93 6.14
#